data_AF-A0AAP2GU40-F1
#
_entry.id   AF-A0AAP2GU40-F1
#
_cell.length_a   1.000
_cell.length_b   1.000
_cell.length_c   1.000
_cell.angle_alpha   90.00
_cell.angle_beta   90.00
_cell.angle_gamma   90.00
#
_symmetry.space_group_name_H-M   'P 1'
#
loop_
_entity.id
_entity.type
_entity.pdbx_description
1 polymer ?
#
loop_
_entity_poly.entity_id
_entity_poly.type
_entity_poly.pdbx_seq_one_letter_code
_entity_poly.pdbx_strand_id
1 'polypeptide(L)'
;MSENKFKIRPSSNSKSREATAGNGGGLFAVLERRIRLESYFEEGFPVQYLPKILFVLTLGILYISNTHYAEKTVRGINAIQAEVEDLRADYTTLKADLMFSSKQSEVARKVNDYGLQESLTPPYKIVVQKGEY
;
A
#
# COMPACT_ATOMS: atom_id res chain seq x y z
N MET A 1 -36.51 -13.20 -18.00
CA MET A 1 -35.66 -13.00 -19.20
C MET A 1 -34.30 -12.50 -18.76
N SER A 2 -33.26 -12.89 -19.53
CA SER A 2 -31.83 -12.54 -19.49
C SER A 2 -30.97 -13.06 -18.33
N GLU A 3 -30.55 -14.31 -18.44
CA GLU A 3 -29.18 -14.74 -18.09
C GLU A 3 -28.23 -14.30 -19.22
N ASN A 4 -27.06 -13.72 -18.92
CA ASN A 4 -26.08 -13.40 -19.96
C ASN A 4 -24.63 -13.69 -19.55
N LYS A 5 -24.12 -14.77 -20.18
CA LYS A 5 -22.80 -15.02 -20.78
C LYS A 5 -21.52 -14.59 -20.05
N PHE A 6 -20.85 -15.62 -19.51
CA PHE A 6 -19.40 -15.76 -19.71
C PHE A 6 -19.15 -17.01 -20.57
N LYS A 7 -18.71 -16.79 -21.82
CA LYS A 7 -18.24 -17.86 -22.71
C LYS A 7 -16.72 -17.79 -22.79
N ILE A 8 -16.08 -18.74 -22.13
CA ILE A 8 -14.66 -19.09 -22.27
C ILE A 8 -14.43 -19.56 -23.73
N ARG A 9 -13.37 -19.06 -24.39
CA ARG A 9 -12.83 -19.64 -25.63
C ARG A 9 -11.39 -20.11 -25.36
N PRO A 10 -11.06 -21.40 -25.55
CA PRO A 10 -9.68 -21.85 -25.65
C PRO A 10 -9.19 -21.88 -27.11
N SER A 11 -7.89 -21.59 -27.26
CA SER A 11 -6.91 -22.08 -28.25
C SER A 11 -7.25 -22.07 -29.75
N SER A 12 -6.44 -21.34 -30.52
CA SER A 12 -6.01 -21.81 -31.85
C SER A 12 -4.56 -21.38 -32.11
N ASN A 13 -3.74 -22.39 -32.34
CA ASN A 13 -2.32 -22.41 -32.57
C ASN A 13 -1.96 -21.79 -33.95
N SER A 14 -1.01 -20.86 -34.02
CA SER A 14 -0.28 -20.57 -35.25
C SER A 14 1.22 -20.67 -34.97
N LYS A 15 1.82 -21.73 -35.51
CA LYS A 15 3.27 -21.93 -35.57
C LYS A 15 3.89 -20.94 -36.58
N SER A 16 5.19 -20.71 -36.39
CA SER A 16 6.17 -20.05 -37.26
C SER A 16 6.34 -18.54 -37.09
N ARG A 17 7.38 -18.18 -36.35
CA ARG A 17 8.55 -17.44 -36.86
C ARG A 17 9.67 -17.53 -35.83
N GLU A 18 10.70 -18.31 -36.16
CA GLU A 18 12.05 -17.96 -35.72
C GLU A 18 12.31 -16.54 -36.24
N ALA A 19 12.43 -15.59 -35.33
CA ALA A 19 13.06 -14.31 -35.58
C ALA A 19 14.41 -14.36 -34.86
N THR A 20 15.39 -14.78 -35.65
CA THR A 20 16.78 -14.33 -35.64
C THR A 20 17.05 -13.10 -34.79
N ALA A 21 18.17 -13.17 -34.05
CA ALA A 21 18.92 -12.06 -33.50
C ALA A 21 18.75 -10.79 -34.37
N GLY A 22 18.13 -9.77 -33.77
CA GLY A 22 17.66 -8.62 -34.53
C GLY A 22 17.58 -7.37 -33.68
N ASN A 23 18.66 -6.59 -33.76
CA ASN A 23 18.70 -5.14 -33.58
C ASN A 23 18.62 -4.61 -32.13
N GLY A 24 19.78 -4.60 -31.46
CA GLY A 24 20.01 -3.88 -30.21
C GLY A 24 19.91 -2.37 -30.41
N GLY A 25 18.69 -1.83 -30.38
CA GLY A 25 18.39 -0.41 -30.27
C GLY A 25 18.01 0.01 -28.84
N GLY A 26 18.40 -0.78 -27.84
CA GLY A 26 18.22 -0.42 -26.44
C GLY A 26 19.22 0.66 -26.03
N LEU A 27 18.92 1.39 -24.96
CA LEU A 27 19.72 2.51 -24.42
C LEU A 27 21.23 2.24 -24.34
N PHE A 28 21.62 0.96 -24.22
CA PHE A 28 23.00 0.48 -24.31
C PHE A 28 23.69 0.79 -25.66
N ALA A 29 23.04 0.55 -26.79
CA ALA A 29 23.63 0.80 -28.12
C ALA A 29 23.78 2.30 -28.43
N VAL A 30 22.88 3.14 -27.91
CA VAL A 30 23.01 4.60 -28.00
C VAL A 30 24.18 5.08 -27.14
N LEU A 31 24.35 4.49 -25.96
CA LEU A 31 25.44 4.80 -25.04
C LEU A 31 26.80 4.36 -25.61
N GLU A 32 26.87 3.15 -26.15
CA GLU A 32 28.06 2.58 -26.81
C GLU A 32 28.50 3.44 -28.01
N ARG A 33 27.55 3.85 -28.86
CA ARG A 33 27.82 4.73 -30.00
C ARG A 33 28.29 6.13 -29.58
N ARG A 34 27.78 6.67 -28.47
CA ARG A 34 28.18 7.98 -27.93
C ARG A 34 29.56 7.94 -27.27
N ILE A 35 29.88 6.86 -26.58
CA ILE A 35 31.13 6.69 -25.84
C ILE A 35 32.22 6.04 -26.71
N ARG A 36 31.92 5.60 -27.95
CA ARG A 36 32.87 4.92 -28.87
C ARG A 36 33.70 3.86 -28.16
N LEU A 37 33.02 3.01 -27.38
CA LEU A 37 33.65 1.98 -26.56
C LEU A 37 34.60 1.09 -27.37
N GLU A 38 34.24 0.73 -28.61
CA GLU A 38 35.06 -0.07 -29.53
C GLU A 38 36.49 0.49 -29.69
N SER A 39 36.63 1.79 -29.96
CA SER A 39 37.96 2.42 -30.12
C SER A 39 38.79 2.43 -28.83
N TYR A 40 38.15 2.50 -27.67
CA TYR A 40 38.84 2.47 -26.37
C TYR A 40 39.23 1.05 -25.95
N PHE A 41 38.52 0.02 -26.43
CA PHE A 41 38.85 -1.38 -26.19
C PHE A 41 39.98 -1.88 -27.11
N GLU A 42 40.08 -1.39 -28.35
CA GLU A 42 41.14 -1.78 -29.29
C GLU A 42 42.48 -1.08 -29.03
N GLU A 43 42.48 0.22 -28.72
CA GLU A 43 43.71 1.00 -28.47
C GLU A 43 44.16 0.97 -26.99
N GLY A 44 43.33 0.41 -26.11
CA GLY A 44 43.57 0.33 -24.67
C GLY A 44 43.15 1.60 -23.93
N PHE A 45 42.51 1.44 -22.76
CA PHE A 45 42.05 2.57 -21.95
C PHE A 45 43.25 3.36 -21.38
N PRO A 46 43.27 4.70 -21.49
CA PRO A 46 44.29 5.51 -20.84
C PRO A 46 44.13 5.40 -19.32
N VAL A 47 45.13 4.84 -18.64
CA VAL A 47 45.12 4.52 -17.19
C VAL A 47 44.80 5.75 -16.32
N GLN A 48 45.10 6.95 -16.80
CA GLN A 48 44.80 8.23 -16.15
C GLN A 48 43.31 8.51 -15.90
N TYR A 49 42.41 7.97 -16.73
CA TYR A 49 40.95 8.21 -16.61
C TYR A 49 40.22 7.10 -15.88
N LEU A 50 40.87 5.94 -15.72
CA LEU A 50 40.33 4.77 -15.04
C LEU A 50 39.79 5.06 -13.63
N PRO A 51 40.48 5.79 -12.73
CA PRO A 51 39.94 6.09 -11.40
C PRO A 51 38.71 7.01 -11.44
N LYS A 52 38.61 7.90 -12.43
CA LYS A 52 37.45 8.80 -12.59
C LYS A 52 36.21 8.04 -13.06
N ILE A 53 36.38 7.09 -13.99
CA ILE A 53 35.30 6.24 -14.49
C ILE A 53 34.81 5.32 -13.37
N LEU A 54 35.71 4.72 -12.60
CA LEU A 54 35.35 3.90 -11.43
C LEU A 54 34.56 4.70 -10.41
N PHE A 55 34.95 5.94 -10.12
CA PHE A 55 34.22 6.80 -9.19
C PHE A 55 32.77 7.03 -9.63
N VAL A 56 32.55 7.39 -10.91
CA VAL A 56 31.20 7.59 -11.46
C VAL A 56 30.39 6.28 -11.47
N LEU A 57 31.03 5.17 -11.79
CA LEU A 57 30.39 3.85 -11.76
C LEU A 57 29.96 3.46 -10.35
N THR A 58 30.79 3.70 -9.33
CA THR A 58 30.43 3.51 -7.92
C THR A 58 29.23 4.38 -7.53
N LEU A 59 29.21 5.65 -7.93
CA LEU A 59 28.04 6.52 -7.69
C LEU A 59 26.78 6.00 -8.39
N GLY A 60 26.91 5.50 -9.62
CA GLY A 60 25.79 4.89 -10.36
C GLY A 60 25.22 3.66 -9.65
N ILE A 61 26.07 2.77 -9.16
CA ILE A 61 25.65 1.60 -8.38
C ILE A 61 24.98 2.02 -7.07
N LEU A 62 25.55 2.99 -6.34
CA LEU A 62 24.95 3.53 -5.12
C LEU A 62 23.57 4.14 -5.37
N TYR A 63 23.41 4.86 -6.49
CA TYR A 63 22.13 5.46 -6.87
C TYR A 63 21.05 4.40 -7.16
N ILE A 64 21.37 3.40 -7.98
CA ILE A 64 20.44 2.29 -8.28
C ILE A 64 20.08 1.54 -6.99
N SER A 65 21.08 1.29 -6.15
CA SER A 65 20.86 0.62 -4.85
C SER A 65 19.91 1.42 -3.98
N ASN A 66 20.15 2.72 -3.79
CA ASN A 66 19.29 3.60 -3.00
C ASN A 66 17.84 3.63 -3.53
N THR A 67 17.67 3.74 -4.84
CA THR A 67 16.35 3.70 -5.49
C THR A 67 15.61 2.41 -5.16
N HIS A 68 16.29 1.26 -5.21
CA HIS A 68 15.68 -0.03 -4.89
C HIS A 68 15.33 -0.16 -3.40
N TYR A 69 16.12 0.42 -2.50
CA TYR A 69 15.78 0.50 -1.07
C TYR A 69 14.52 1.36 -0.85
N ALA A 70 14.46 2.54 -1.48
CA ALA A 70 13.29 3.42 -1.39
C ALA A 70 12.02 2.72 -1.88
N GLU A 71 12.09 2.00 -3.00
CA GLU A 71 10.95 1.25 -3.53
C GLU A 71 10.46 0.17 -2.55
N LYS A 72 11.36 -0.58 -1.91
CA LYS A 72 11.00 -1.56 -0.88
C LYS A 72 10.31 -0.89 0.31
N THR A 73 10.84 0.25 0.77
CA THR A 73 10.25 1.00 1.88
C THR A 73 8.85 1.49 1.55
N VAL A 74 8.64 2.04 0.35
CA VAL A 74 7.31 2.50 -0.10
C VAL A 74 6.31 1.34 -0.16
N ARG A 75 6.72 0.19 -0.68
CA ARG A 75 5.85 -1.01 -0.67
C ARG A 75 5.48 -1.45 0.74
N GLY A 76 6.42 -1.40 1.68
CA GLY A 76 6.15 -1.69 3.09
C GLY A 76 5.18 -0.71 3.74
N ILE A 77 5.36 0.59 3.50
CA ILE A 77 4.45 1.64 3.97
C ILE A 77 3.03 1.40 3.46
N ASN A 78 2.89 1.10 2.16
CA ASN A 78 1.56 0.86 1.57
C ASN A 78 0.86 -0.35 2.19
N ALA A 79 1.59 -1.43 2.49
CA ALA A 79 1.03 -2.61 3.14
C ALA A 79 0.53 -2.31 4.56
N ILE A 80 1.35 -1.63 5.37
CA ILE A 80 0.99 -1.22 6.73
C ILE A 80 -0.18 -0.24 6.72
N GLN A 81 -0.20 0.70 5.76
CA GLN A 81 -1.29 1.66 5.62
C GLN A 81 -2.63 0.99 5.31
N ALA A 82 -2.62 -0.07 4.49
CA ALA A 82 -3.82 -0.86 4.22
C ALA A 82 -4.32 -1.57 5.50
N GLU A 83 -3.41 -2.20 6.25
CA GLU A 83 -3.76 -2.87 7.52
C GLU A 83 -4.34 -1.90 8.56
N VAL A 84 -3.79 -0.69 8.66
CA VAL A 84 -4.32 0.36 9.54
C VAL A 84 -5.73 0.79 9.14
N GLU A 85 -6.00 0.90 7.84
CA GLU A 85 -7.33 1.29 7.34
C GLU A 85 -8.37 0.18 7.60
N ASP A 86 -7.98 -1.09 7.42
CA ASP A 86 -8.83 -2.24 7.76
C ASP A 86 -9.15 -2.25 9.27
N LEU A 87 -8.14 -2.12 10.14
CA LEU A 87 -8.35 -2.03 11.60
C LEU A 87 -9.25 -0.84 11.98
N ARG A 88 -9.13 0.28 11.28
CA ARG A 88 -9.96 1.46 11.52
C ARG A 88 -11.41 1.21 11.13
N ALA A 89 -11.65 0.50 10.03
CA ALA A 89 -12.99 0.11 9.61
C ALA A 89 -13.65 -0.82 10.65
N ASP A 90 -12.90 -1.81 11.14
CA ASP A 90 -13.37 -2.74 12.18
C ASP A 90 -13.69 -2.02 13.49
N TYR A 91 -12.78 -1.15 13.96
CA TYR A 91 -13.01 -0.34 15.16
C TYR A 91 -14.27 0.53 15.02
N THR A 92 -14.44 1.17 13.86
CA THR A 92 -15.58 2.06 13.62
C THR A 92 -16.89 1.29 13.65
N THR A 93 -16.93 0.10 13.05
CA THR A 93 -18.09 -0.79 13.06
C THR A 93 -18.40 -1.28 14.47
N LEU A 94 -17.40 -1.81 15.18
CA LEU A 94 -17.56 -2.31 16.55
C LEU A 94 -18.03 -1.20 17.50
N LYS A 95 -17.48 0.01 17.35
CA LYS A 95 -17.92 1.17 18.12
C LYS A 95 -19.37 1.52 17.84
N ALA A 96 -19.80 1.48 16.59
CA ALA A 96 -21.19 1.75 16.23
C ALA A 96 -22.14 0.72 16.86
N ASP A 97 -21.78 -0.57 16.85
CA ASP A 97 -22.55 -1.64 17.49
C ASP A 97 -22.61 -1.48 19.02
N LEU A 98 -21.49 -1.09 19.64
CA LEU A 98 -21.45 -0.78 21.06
C LEU A 98 -22.33 0.42 21.40
N MET A 99 -22.29 1.49 20.60
CA MET A 99 -23.14 2.66 20.80
C MET A 99 -24.63 2.32 20.63
N PHE A 100 -24.98 1.49 19.64
CA PHE A 100 -26.34 1.01 19.44
C PHE A 100 -26.82 0.18 20.62
N SER A 101 -26.02 -0.80 21.05
CA SER A 101 -26.37 -1.66 22.19
C SER A 101 -26.39 -0.94 23.54
N SER A 102 -25.59 0.12 23.70
CA SER A 102 -25.57 0.98 24.90
C SER A 102 -26.66 2.06 24.89
N LYS A 103 -27.42 2.19 23.80
CA LYS A 103 -28.50 3.17 23.69
C LYS A 103 -29.58 2.84 24.73
N GLN A 104 -30.03 3.86 25.48
CA GLN A 104 -31.03 3.73 26.54
C GLN A 104 -32.26 2.93 26.09
N SER A 105 -32.82 3.24 24.92
CA SER A 105 -33.97 2.52 24.34
C SER A 105 -33.72 1.04 24.07
N GLU A 106 -32.52 0.67 23.61
CA GLU A 106 -32.16 -0.73 23.34
C GLU A 106 -31.90 -1.49 24.65
N VAL A 107 -31.25 -0.84 25.61
CA VAL A 107 -31.05 -1.40 26.96
C VAL A 107 -32.40 -1.60 27.65
N ALA A 108 -33.28 -0.60 27.65
CA ALA A 108 -34.65 -0.67 28.19
C ALA A 108 -35.45 -1.82 27.59
N ARG A 109 -35.35 -2.02 26.26
CA ARG A 109 -36.00 -3.13 25.57
C ARG A 109 -35.45 -4.49 26.02
N LYS A 110 -34.14 -4.63 26.19
CA LYS A 110 -33.50 -5.87 26.66
C LYS A 110 -33.80 -6.20 28.13
N VAL A 111 -33.96 -5.18 28.97
CA VAL A 111 -34.22 -5.38 30.41
C VAL A 111 -35.72 -5.47 30.74
N ASN A 112 -36.60 -5.28 29.77
CA ASN A 112 -38.06 -5.34 29.93
C ASN A 112 -38.52 -6.73 30.39
N ASP A 113 -37.90 -7.80 29.87
CA ASP A 113 -38.16 -9.19 30.28
C ASP A 113 -37.83 -9.44 31.76
N TYR A 114 -36.96 -8.60 32.35
CA TYR A 114 -36.60 -8.65 33.76
C TYR A 114 -37.46 -7.71 34.63
N GLY A 115 -38.49 -7.06 34.06
CA GLY A 115 -39.42 -6.17 34.76
C GLY A 115 -38.85 -4.80 35.13
N LEU A 116 -37.68 -4.44 34.60
CA LEU A 116 -37.01 -3.17 34.86
C LEU A 116 -37.57 -2.07 33.93
N GLN A 117 -37.87 -0.89 34.49
CA GLN A 117 -38.44 0.25 33.76
C GLN A 117 -37.49 1.46 33.78
N GLU A 118 -37.49 2.22 32.69
CA GLU A 118 -36.73 3.48 32.62
C GLU A 118 -37.29 4.53 33.57
N SER A 119 -36.40 5.17 34.32
CA SER A 119 -36.75 6.33 35.14
C SER A 119 -36.84 7.58 34.26
N LEU A 120 -38.06 7.96 33.89
CA LEU A 120 -38.34 9.18 33.12
C LEU A 120 -38.24 10.47 33.96
N THR A 121 -38.28 10.34 35.29
CA THR A 121 -38.17 11.47 36.22
C THR A 121 -36.74 11.65 36.70
N PRO A 122 -36.21 12.88 36.68
CA PRO A 122 -34.88 13.16 37.21
C PRO A 122 -34.84 12.93 38.73
N PRO A 123 -33.71 12.45 39.29
CA PRO A 123 -33.59 12.19 40.72
C PRO A 123 -33.60 13.49 41.53
N TYR A 124 -34.25 13.46 42.69
CA TYR A 124 -34.27 14.59 43.61
C TYR A 124 -32.88 14.82 44.22
N LYS A 125 -32.29 16.00 43.95
CA LYS A 125 -31.04 16.42 44.60
C LYS A 125 -31.35 16.91 46.01
N ILE A 126 -31.00 16.12 47.01
CA ILE A 126 -31.10 16.54 48.42
C ILE A 126 -29.95 17.52 48.68
N VAL A 127 -30.26 18.82 48.72
CA VAL A 127 -29.29 19.85 49.09
C VAL A 127 -29.34 20.00 50.60
N VAL A 128 -28.32 19.48 51.29
CA VAL A 128 -28.18 19.66 52.73
C VAL A 128 -27.78 21.12 52.98
N GLN A 129 -28.69 21.94 53.51
CA GLN A 129 -28.30 23.24 54.04
C GLN A 129 -27.39 22.98 55.24
N LYS A 130 -26.10 23.31 55.11
CA LYS A 130 -25.19 23.32 56.26
C LYS A 130 -25.74 24.31 57.27
N GLY A 131 -26.04 23.81 58.46
CA GLY A 131 -26.82 24.50 59.48
C GLY A 131 -26.34 25.91 59.82
N GLU A 132 -27.31 26.77 60.05
CA GLU A 132 -27.13 27.90 60.95
C GLU A 132 -27.13 27.34 62.39
N TYR A 133 -25.95 27.36 63.01
CA TYR A 133 -25.81 27.35 64.46
C TYR A 133 -26.13 28.75 65.00
#